data_AF-A0A818BUJ1-F1
#
_entry.id   AF-A0A818BUJ1-F1
#
_cell.length_a   1.000
_cell.length_b   1.000
_cell.length_c   1.000
_cell.angle_alpha   90.00
_cell.angle_beta   90.00
_cell.angle_gamma   90.00
#
_symmetry.space_group_name_H-M   'P 1'
#
loop_
_entity.id
_entity.type
_entity.pdbx_description
1 polymer ?
#
loop_
_entity_poly.entity_id
_entity_poly.type
_entity_poly.pdbx_seq_one_letter_code
_entity_poly.pdbx_strand_id
1 'polypeptide(L)'
;MMDTVDGTSKTRWDERREIVKIIIAIGCIFDTNGVDVHFLNRRDNHTIKDQTQADQLFTVYPRGYTPLVSALKRIFQLSVAQGKSDKKLLLFIATDGCPTDEEGVPNSVEFEDIMRNKRQWKYTHVSFLLCTDDPECVDYLSRFDRTMMNVDVTDDFKTEREKIRRYQGANFSFSKGDYIVKALVGAIDKEIDIINEPTNRTNNSDS
;
A
#
# COMPACT_ATOMS: atom_id res chain seq x y z
N MET A 1 -3.25 -15.41 14.48
CA MET A 1 -3.75 -16.72 14.04
C MET A 1 -2.95 -17.11 12.80
N MET A 2 -2.34 -18.29 12.75
CA MET A 2 -1.58 -18.75 11.57
C MET A 2 -2.55 -19.43 10.61
N ASP A 3 -3.30 -18.64 9.86
CA ASP A 3 -4.17 -19.17 8.82
C ASP A 3 -3.32 -19.40 7.55
N THR A 4 -3.35 -20.64 7.06
CA THR A 4 -2.73 -21.04 5.81
C THR A 4 -3.50 -20.45 4.63
N VAL A 5 -2.79 -19.86 3.67
CA VAL A 5 -3.40 -19.29 2.46
C VAL A 5 -3.38 -20.30 1.31
N ASP A 6 -4.48 -20.37 0.55
CA ASP A 6 -4.61 -21.09 -0.73
C ASP A 6 -4.20 -22.58 -0.71
N GLY A 7 -4.43 -23.27 0.42
CA GLY A 7 -4.10 -24.71 0.54
C GLY A 7 -2.59 -25.00 0.55
N THR A 8 -1.76 -23.98 0.77
CA THR A 8 -0.31 -24.10 0.96
C THR A 8 0.05 -24.08 2.44
N SER A 9 1.28 -24.44 2.79
CA SER A 9 1.80 -24.26 4.15
C SER A 9 2.21 -22.81 4.47
N LYS A 10 2.02 -21.86 3.55
CA LYS A 10 2.40 -20.47 3.75
C LYS A 10 1.35 -19.73 4.58
N THR A 11 1.82 -18.94 5.53
CA THR A 11 0.95 -18.04 6.30
C THR A 11 0.72 -16.74 5.53
N ARG A 12 -0.32 -15.98 5.90
CA ARG A 12 -0.51 -14.60 5.40
C ARG A 12 0.69 -13.69 5.60
N TRP A 13 1.42 -13.91 6.69
CA TRP A 13 2.66 -13.20 6.96
C TRP A 13 3.74 -13.54 5.93
N ASP A 14 3.85 -14.80 5.50
CA ASP A 14 4.82 -15.22 4.49
C ASP A 14 4.53 -14.57 3.14
N GLU A 15 3.27 -14.55 2.70
CA GLU A 15 2.87 -13.90 1.45
C GLU A 15 3.11 -12.39 1.48
N ARG A 16 2.71 -11.73 2.57
CA ARG A 16 2.95 -10.30 2.79
C ARG A 16 4.44 -9.98 2.74
N ARG A 17 5.25 -10.75 3.45
CA ARG A 17 6.70 -10.60 3.47
C ARG A 17 7.27 -10.73 2.06
N GLU A 18 6.81 -11.71 1.27
CA GLU A 18 7.26 -11.91 -0.11
C GLU A 18 6.92 -10.71 -0.99
N ILE A 19 5.69 -10.19 -0.93
CA ILE A 19 5.28 -9.02 -1.72
C ILE A 19 6.09 -7.78 -1.34
N VAL A 20 6.20 -7.47 -0.04
CA VAL A 20 6.94 -6.29 0.42
C VAL A 20 8.42 -6.38 0.06
N LYS A 21 9.02 -7.58 0.14
CA LYS A 21 10.40 -7.81 -0.30
C LYS A 21 10.60 -7.53 -1.79
N ILE A 22 9.65 -7.93 -2.64
CA ILE A 22 9.72 -7.64 -4.08
C ILE A 22 9.58 -6.12 -4.31
N ILE A 23 8.70 -5.45 -3.57
CA ILE A 23 8.51 -4.00 -3.66
C ILE A 23 9.78 -3.24 -3.24
N ILE A 24 10.44 -3.66 -2.17
CA ILE A 24 11.73 -3.09 -1.75
C ILE A 24 12.77 -3.31 -2.86
N ALA A 25 12.84 -4.50 -3.46
CA ALA A 25 13.75 -4.80 -4.57
C ALA A 25 13.53 -3.84 -5.75
N ILE A 26 12.27 -3.68 -6.16
CA ILE A 26 11.88 -2.78 -7.25
C ILE A 26 12.23 -1.33 -6.88
N GLY A 27 11.93 -0.89 -5.66
CA GLY A 27 12.26 0.44 -5.17
C GLY A 27 13.76 0.73 -5.19
N CYS A 28 14.61 -0.24 -4.83
CA CYS A 28 16.07 -0.10 -4.88
C CYS A 28 16.62 -0.01 -6.32
N ILE A 29 15.88 -0.53 -7.32
CA ILE A 29 16.23 -0.33 -8.74
C ILE A 29 15.95 1.12 -9.15
N PHE A 30 14.85 1.71 -8.68
CA PHE A 30 14.44 3.07 -9.04
C PHE A 30 15.13 4.18 -8.24
N ASP A 31 15.55 3.90 -7.00
CA ASP A 31 16.29 4.85 -6.16
C ASP A 31 17.63 4.28 -5.69
N THR A 32 18.71 4.80 -6.27
CA THR A 32 20.09 4.43 -5.90
C THR A 32 20.50 4.90 -4.51
N ASN A 33 19.76 5.83 -3.88
CA ASN A 33 19.93 6.19 -2.48
C ASN A 33 19.37 5.11 -1.53
N GLY A 34 18.58 4.18 -2.06
CA GLY A 34 17.88 3.13 -1.32
C GLY A 34 16.44 3.48 -0.99
N VAL A 35 15.78 2.59 -0.26
CA VAL A 35 14.40 2.70 0.21
C VAL A 35 14.37 2.71 1.72
N ASP A 36 13.64 3.66 2.31
CA ASP A 36 13.43 3.70 3.75
C ASP A 36 12.28 2.78 4.17
N VAL A 37 12.56 1.88 5.11
CA VAL A 37 11.60 0.94 5.67
C VAL A 37 11.32 1.31 7.12
N HIS A 38 10.03 1.54 7.42
CA HIS A 38 9.52 1.87 8.74
C HIS A 38 8.59 0.77 9.24
N PHE A 39 8.90 0.19 10.39
CA PHE A 39 7.98 -0.70 11.10
C PHE A 39 7.23 0.09 12.17
N LEU A 40 5.90 -0.09 12.26
CA LEU A 40 5.07 0.68 13.20
C LEU A 40 5.47 0.48 14.67
N ASN A 41 5.82 -0.75 15.05
CA ASN A 41 6.07 -1.15 16.44
C ASN A 41 7.55 -1.52 16.70
N ARG A 42 8.47 -0.89 15.94
CA ARG A 42 9.91 -1.00 16.14
C ARG A 42 10.52 0.39 16.08
N ARG A 43 11.60 0.61 16.84
CA ARG A 43 12.25 1.91 16.94
C ARG A 43 13.16 2.21 15.73
N ASP A 44 13.66 1.16 15.10
CA ASP A 44 14.65 1.28 14.04
C ASP A 44 13.98 1.58 12.69
N ASN A 45 14.52 2.59 12.00
CA ASN A 45 14.24 2.84 10.59
C ASN A 45 15.44 2.36 9.80
N HIS A 46 15.20 1.73 8.65
CA HIS A 46 16.26 1.13 7.86
C HIS A 46 16.25 1.69 6.45
N THR A 47 17.37 2.25 6.00
CA THR A 47 17.59 2.55 4.58
C THR A 47 18.20 1.32 3.92
N ILE A 48 17.48 0.74 2.98
CA ILE A 48 17.82 -0.53 2.31
C ILE A 48 18.30 -0.24 0.90
N LYS A 49 19.43 -0.83 0.50
CA LYS A 49 20.02 -0.68 -0.84
C LYS A 49 20.14 -2.01 -1.58
N ASP A 50 20.02 -3.13 -0.88
CA ASP A 50 20.10 -4.46 -1.46
C ASP A 50 19.10 -5.44 -0.83
N GLN A 51 18.82 -6.51 -1.55
CA GLN A 51 17.83 -7.52 -1.17
C GLN A 51 18.21 -8.28 0.12
N THR A 52 19.50 -8.45 0.39
CA THR A 52 19.97 -9.23 1.55
C THR A 52 19.61 -8.51 2.85
N GLN A 53 19.71 -7.18 2.86
CA GLN A 53 19.27 -6.36 3.98
C GLN A 53 17.75 -6.47 4.20
N ALA A 54 16.95 -6.52 3.13
CA ALA A 54 15.51 -6.70 3.22
C ALA A 54 15.14 -8.03 3.90
N ASP A 55 15.86 -9.11 3.62
CA ASP A 55 15.60 -10.42 4.24
C ASP A 55 15.76 -10.40 5.77
N GLN A 56 16.74 -9.66 6.27
CA GLN A 56 17.03 -9.54 7.70
C GLN A 56 15.89 -8.81 8.45
N LEU A 57 15.24 -7.82 7.82
CA LEU A 57 14.18 -7.03 8.45
C LEU A 57 12.96 -7.87 8.89
N PHE A 58 12.68 -8.95 8.15
CA PHE A 58 11.50 -9.79 8.38
C PHE A 58 11.79 -11.04 9.22
N THR A 59 12.97 -11.14 9.83
CA THR A 59 13.30 -12.20 10.81
C THR A 59 12.57 -11.99 12.13
N VAL A 60 12.27 -10.74 12.47
CA VAL A 60 11.42 -10.38 13.60
C VAL A 60 9.97 -10.38 13.12
N TYR A 61 9.08 -11.01 13.90
CA TYR A 61 7.64 -11.02 13.61
C TYR A 61 6.96 -9.68 13.98
N PRO A 62 5.82 -9.34 13.37
CA PRO A 62 5.05 -8.16 13.74
C PRO A 62 4.40 -8.37 15.12
N ARG A 63 4.19 -7.28 15.85
CA ARG A 63 3.52 -7.26 17.16
C ARG A 63 2.95 -5.86 17.41
N GLY A 64 2.06 -5.73 18.37
CA GLY A 64 1.50 -4.44 18.79
C GLY A 64 0.28 -4.01 17.98
N TYR A 65 -0.06 -2.73 18.08
CA TYR A 65 -1.21 -2.11 17.43
C TYR A 65 -0.85 -1.49 16.08
N THR A 66 -1.68 -0.60 15.55
CA THR A 66 -1.51 -0.01 14.21
C THR A 66 -1.35 1.52 14.30
N PRO A 67 -0.26 2.04 14.91
CA PRO A 67 -0.04 3.48 15.14
C PRO A 67 0.35 4.26 13.87
N LEU A 68 -0.50 4.19 12.83
CA LEU A 68 -0.29 4.82 11.52
C LEU A 68 -0.20 6.34 11.62
N VAL A 69 -1.03 6.97 12.45
CA VAL A 69 -1.02 8.42 12.70
C VAL A 69 0.38 8.88 13.14
N SER A 70 0.95 8.23 14.16
CA SER A 70 2.27 8.54 14.72
C SER A 70 3.37 8.38 13.64
N ALA A 71 3.32 7.31 12.85
CA ALA A 71 4.25 7.07 11.76
C ALA A 71 4.14 8.13 10.64
N LEU A 72 2.92 8.44 10.18
CA LEU A 72 2.68 9.40 9.11
C LEU A 72 3.06 10.83 9.51
N LYS A 73 2.82 11.24 10.76
CA LYS A 73 3.29 12.55 11.25
C LYS A 73 4.79 12.73 11.06
N ARG A 74 5.59 11.68 11.33
CA ARG A 74 7.04 11.70 11.13
C ARG A 74 7.40 11.73 9.64
N ILE A 75 6.82 10.83 8.85
CA ILE A 75 7.14 10.70 7.41
C ILE A 75 6.77 11.97 6.64
N PHE A 76 5.60 12.57 6.93
CA PHE A 76 5.16 13.77 6.24
C PHE A 76 5.98 15.01 6.61
N GLN A 77 6.79 14.99 7.67
CA GLN A 77 7.72 16.08 7.98
C GLN A 77 9.03 16.01 7.19
N LEU A 78 9.31 14.90 6.49
CA LEU A 78 10.52 14.74 5.68
C LEU A 78 10.58 15.76 4.53
N SER A 79 11.79 16.17 4.15
CA SER A 79 12.00 17.15 3.07
C SER A 79 11.37 16.70 1.75
N VAL A 80 11.51 15.42 1.39
CA VAL A 80 10.92 14.82 0.19
C VAL A 80 9.38 14.89 0.22
N ALA A 81 8.75 14.63 1.36
CA ALA A 81 7.30 14.69 1.53
C ALA A 81 6.78 16.13 1.46
N GLN A 82 7.62 17.12 1.77
CA GLN A 82 7.30 18.54 1.77
C GLN A 82 7.63 19.25 0.43
N GLY A 83 8.06 18.50 -0.60
CA GLY A 83 8.46 19.10 -1.89
C GLY A 83 9.75 19.92 -1.80
N LYS A 84 10.59 19.65 -0.79
CA LYS A 84 11.91 20.26 -0.60
C LYS A 84 13.04 19.34 -1.07
N SER A 85 12.73 18.42 -1.97
CA SER A 85 13.66 17.53 -2.69
C SER A 85 13.36 17.64 -4.18
N ASP A 86 14.35 17.28 -5.00
CA ASP A 86 14.23 16.99 -6.43
C ASP A 86 13.35 15.76 -6.74
N LYS A 87 13.12 14.91 -5.76
CA LYS A 87 12.29 13.69 -5.85
C LYS A 87 10.92 13.88 -5.22
N LYS A 88 9.96 13.07 -5.67
CA LYS A 88 8.67 12.87 -5.01
C LYS A 88 8.70 11.60 -4.16
N LEU A 89 7.89 11.57 -3.10
CA LEU A 89 7.72 10.41 -2.25
C LEU A 89 6.60 9.51 -2.78
N LEU A 90 6.90 8.22 -2.93
CA LEU A 90 5.91 7.15 -2.94
C LEU A 90 5.95 6.47 -1.58
N LEU A 91 4.88 6.61 -0.80
CA LEU A 91 4.73 5.94 0.48
C LEU A 91 3.90 4.67 0.30
N PHE A 92 4.56 3.51 0.41
CA PHE A 92 3.90 2.21 0.34
C PHE A 92 3.56 1.70 1.74
N ILE A 93 2.28 1.48 2.03
CA ILE A 93 1.78 1.10 3.36
C ILE A 93 1.15 -0.29 3.28
N ALA A 94 1.81 -1.30 3.82
CA ALA A 94 1.22 -2.62 4.02
C ALA A 94 0.65 -2.73 5.44
N THR A 95 -0.66 -2.95 5.58
CA THR A 95 -1.34 -3.01 6.89
C THR A 95 -2.40 -4.11 6.92
N ASP A 96 -2.55 -4.78 8.06
CA ASP A 96 -3.57 -5.81 8.31
C ASP A 96 -4.66 -5.37 9.29
N GLY A 97 -4.70 -4.08 9.64
CA GLY A 97 -5.72 -3.55 10.53
C GLY A 97 -5.99 -2.06 10.32
N CYS A 98 -7.06 -1.61 10.96
CA CYS A 98 -7.48 -0.22 11.04
C CYS A 98 -6.49 0.60 11.88
N PRO A 99 -6.40 1.92 11.65
CA PRO A 99 -5.52 2.81 12.41
C PRO A 99 -5.93 2.89 13.88
N THR A 100 -4.94 2.78 14.77
CA THR A 100 -5.06 3.00 16.22
C THR A 100 -3.98 3.96 16.71
N ASP A 101 -4.01 4.34 17.98
CA ASP A 101 -2.85 4.89 18.67
C ASP A 101 -1.92 3.78 19.19
N GLU A 102 -0.94 4.16 20.03
CA GLU A 102 0.08 3.26 20.58
C GLU A 102 -0.50 2.37 21.71
N GLU A 103 -1.67 2.73 22.24
CA GLU A 103 -2.44 2.04 23.27
C GLU A 103 -3.56 1.16 22.69
N GLY A 104 -3.77 1.23 21.37
CA GLY A 104 -4.77 0.44 20.66
C GLY A 104 -6.15 1.09 20.56
N VAL A 105 -6.29 2.37 20.89
CA VAL A 105 -7.52 3.13 20.73
C VAL A 105 -7.70 3.51 19.26
N PRO A 106 -8.86 3.25 18.63
CA PRO A 106 -9.12 3.66 17.25
C PRO A 106 -9.00 5.17 17.06
N ASN A 107 -8.29 5.61 16.04
CA ASN A 107 -8.05 7.04 15.75
C ASN A 107 -8.28 7.41 14.27
N SER A 108 -9.23 6.72 13.63
CA SER A 108 -9.58 6.88 12.21
C SER A 108 -9.87 8.32 11.76
N VAL A 109 -10.47 9.15 12.62
CA VAL A 109 -10.74 10.56 12.30
C VAL A 109 -9.45 11.36 12.15
N GLU A 110 -8.50 11.15 13.06
CA GLU A 110 -7.19 11.81 13.00
C GLU A 110 -6.36 11.30 11.81
N PHE A 111 -6.43 9.99 11.55
CA PHE A 111 -5.78 9.39 10.39
C PHE A 111 -6.28 10.00 9.08
N GLU A 112 -7.60 10.17 8.93
CA GLU A 112 -8.19 10.81 7.76
C GLU A 112 -7.78 12.28 7.64
N ASP A 113 -7.76 13.05 8.74
CA ASP A 113 -7.29 14.44 8.75
C ASP A 113 -5.84 14.56 8.25
N ILE A 114 -4.95 13.68 8.71
CA ILE A 114 -3.54 13.70 8.29
C ILE A 114 -3.40 13.38 6.81
N MET A 115 -4.12 12.37 6.32
CA MET A 115 -4.10 11.98 4.91
C MET A 115 -4.69 13.04 3.97
N ARG A 116 -5.73 13.76 4.42
CA ARG A 116 -6.43 14.77 3.63
C ARG A 116 -5.77 16.15 3.72
N ASN A 117 -5.38 16.57 4.92
CA ASN A 117 -5.02 17.97 5.22
C ASN A 117 -3.53 18.19 5.53
N LYS A 118 -2.78 17.14 5.92
CA LYS A 118 -1.34 17.27 6.24
C LYS A 118 -0.43 16.72 5.14
N ARG A 119 -0.88 15.67 4.44
CA ARG A 119 -0.19 15.12 3.27
C ARG A 119 -0.11 16.14 2.14
N GLN A 120 1.10 16.41 1.66
CA GLN A 120 1.29 17.22 0.45
C GLN A 120 1.13 16.33 -0.79
N TRP A 121 -0.11 16.10 -1.21
CA TRP A 121 -0.45 15.12 -2.27
C TRP A 121 0.29 15.33 -3.61
N LYS A 122 0.71 16.56 -3.93
CA LYS A 122 1.53 16.87 -5.12
C LYS A 122 2.91 16.21 -5.11
N TYR A 123 3.45 15.97 -3.91
CA TYR A 123 4.79 15.44 -3.66
C TYR A 123 4.75 14.06 -3.00
N THR A 124 3.62 13.64 -2.43
CA THR A 124 3.47 12.39 -1.69
C THR A 124 2.31 11.56 -2.23
N HIS A 125 2.64 10.51 -2.98
CA HIS A 125 1.69 9.47 -3.42
C HIS A 125 1.64 8.39 -2.35
N VAL A 126 0.48 7.77 -2.14
CA VAL A 126 0.32 6.74 -1.10
C VAL A 126 -0.36 5.52 -1.70
N SER A 127 0.32 4.38 -1.67
CA SER A 127 -0.25 3.10 -2.07
C SER A 127 -0.47 2.24 -0.84
N PHE A 128 -1.70 1.81 -0.60
CA PHE A 128 -2.03 0.86 0.45
C PHE A 128 -2.06 -0.56 -0.12
N LEU A 129 -1.47 -1.49 0.62
CA LEU A 129 -1.65 -2.92 0.43
C LEU A 129 -2.38 -3.47 1.66
N LEU A 130 -3.64 -3.82 1.48
CA LEU A 130 -4.46 -4.39 2.54
C LEU A 130 -4.11 -5.86 2.73
N CYS A 131 -3.82 -6.22 3.97
CA CYS A 131 -3.43 -7.56 4.37
C CYS A 131 -4.40 -8.12 5.41
N THR A 132 -5.70 -7.86 5.24
CA THR A 132 -6.75 -8.17 6.20
C THR A 132 -8.00 -8.68 5.52
N ASP A 133 -8.75 -9.55 6.19
CA ASP A 133 -10.11 -9.91 5.77
C ASP A 133 -11.17 -9.09 6.51
N ASP A 134 -10.75 -8.16 7.38
CA ASP A 134 -11.68 -7.33 8.12
C ASP A 134 -12.41 -6.38 7.15
N PRO A 135 -13.71 -6.63 6.86
CA PRO A 135 -14.43 -5.85 5.88
C PRO A 135 -14.57 -4.38 6.30
N GLU A 136 -14.62 -4.09 7.60
CA GLU A 136 -14.73 -2.71 8.08
C GLU A 136 -13.45 -1.92 7.78
N CYS A 137 -12.28 -2.54 7.96
CA CYS A 137 -11.01 -1.92 7.64
C CYS A 137 -10.79 -1.79 6.13
N VAL A 138 -11.20 -2.79 5.36
CA VAL A 138 -11.17 -2.73 3.89
C VAL A 138 -12.04 -1.58 3.40
N ASP A 139 -13.32 -1.55 3.79
CA ASP A 139 -14.24 -0.48 3.38
C ASP A 139 -13.77 0.89 3.86
N TYR A 140 -13.24 1.00 5.09
CA TYR A 140 -12.73 2.25 5.62
C TYR A 140 -11.59 2.81 4.77
N LEU A 141 -10.57 2.01 4.46
CA LEU A 141 -9.38 2.43 3.72
C LEU A 141 -9.67 2.60 2.22
N SER A 142 -10.45 1.72 1.60
CA SER A 142 -10.81 1.81 0.17
C SER A 142 -11.60 3.08 -0.19
N ARG A 143 -12.21 3.77 0.78
CA ARG A 143 -12.79 5.09 0.53
C ARG A 143 -11.74 6.15 0.17
N PHE A 144 -10.49 5.97 0.59
CA PHE A 144 -9.45 6.99 0.37
C PHE A 144 -9.02 7.05 -1.09
N ASP A 145 -8.89 5.90 -1.73
CA ASP A 145 -8.67 5.75 -3.17
C ASP A 145 -9.65 6.64 -3.98
N ARG A 146 -10.95 6.54 -3.67
CA ARG A 146 -12.00 7.30 -4.37
C ARG A 146 -12.09 8.78 -4.02
N THR A 147 -11.59 9.17 -2.84
CA THR A 147 -11.86 10.51 -2.27
C THR A 147 -10.62 11.38 -2.10
N MET A 148 -9.44 10.84 -2.42
CA MET A 148 -8.16 11.53 -2.24
C MET A 148 -7.28 11.38 -3.49
N MET A 149 -6.68 12.50 -3.92
CA MET A 149 -5.73 12.48 -5.04
C MET A 149 -4.49 11.65 -4.71
N ASN A 150 -3.97 10.92 -5.69
CA ASN A 150 -2.71 10.19 -5.60
C ASN A 150 -2.69 9.20 -4.41
N VAL A 151 -3.80 8.51 -4.20
CA VAL A 151 -3.94 7.39 -3.26
C VAL A 151 -4.52 6.23 -4.05
N ASP A 152 -3.96 5.04 -3.89
CA ASP A 152 -4.54 3.78 -4.37
C ASP A 152 -4.58 2.79 -3.21
N VAL A 153 -5.59 1.92 -3.21
CA VAL A 153 -5.80 0.88 -2.20
C VAL A 153 -5.97 -0.46 -2.90
N THR A 154 -4.93 -1.28 -2.80
CA THR A 154 -4.92 -2.62 -3.37
C THR A 154 -5.23 -3.68 -2.31
N ASP A 155 -6.17 -4.56 -2.63
CA ASP A 155 -6.58 -5.68 -1.80
C ASP A 155 -5.65 -6.90 -1.94
N ASP A 156 -5.98 -8.04 -1.34
CA ASP A 156 -5.29 -9.30 -1.62
C ASP A 156 -5.39 -9.70 -3.11
N PHE A 157 -4.43 -10.48 -3.60
CA PHE A 157 -4.33 -10.84 -5.02
C PHE A 157 -5.60 -11.50 -5.57
N LYS A 158 -6.26 -12.35 -4.79
CA LYS A 158 -7.44 -13.08 -5.27
C LYS A 158 -8.61 -12.13 -5.41
N THR A 159 -8.87 -11.31 -4.39
CA THR A 159 -9.94 -10.31 -4.40
C THR A 159 -9.70 -9.28 -5.49
N GLU A 160 -8.47 -8.80 -5.64
CA GLU A 160 -8.09 -7.83 -6.67
C GLU A 160 -8.28 -8.39 -8.09
N ARG A 161 -7.87 -9.64 -8.32
CA ARG A 161 -8.07 -10.32 -9.60
C ARG A 161 -9.55 -10.52 -9.92
N GLU A 162 -10.37 -10.84 -8.93
CA GLU A 162 -11.82 -10.99 -9.10
C GLU A 162 -12.47 -9.64 -9.46
N LYS A 163 -12.09 -8.55 -8.78
CA LYS A 163 -12.51 -7.18 -9.12
C LYS A 163 -12.13 -6.82 -10.56
N ILE A 164 -10.90 -7.04 -10.97
CA ILE A 164 -10.43 -6.77 -12.34
C ILE A 164 -11.22 -7.58 -13.37
N ARG A 165 -11.40 -8.88 -13.16
CA ARG A 165 -12.18 -9.73 -14.07
C ARG A 165 -13.65 -9.32 -14.17
N ARG A 166 -14.21 -8.76 -13.10
CA ARG A 166 -15.57 -8.22 -13.10
C ARG A 166 -15.70 -7.03 -14.05
N TYR A 167 -14.68 -6.17 -14.15
CA TYR A 167 -14.73 -4.94 -14.95
C TYR A 167 -14.09 -5.04 -16.33
N GLN A 168 -13.00 -5.80 -16.47
CA GLN A 168 -12.27 -6.01 -17.73
C GLN A 168 -12.74 -7.27 -18.50
N GLY A 169 -13.48 -8.15 -17.85
CA GLY A 169 -13.98 -9.41 -18.40
C GLY A 169 -13.26 -10.64 -17.85
N ALA A 170 -13.98 -11.78 -17.83
CA ALA A 170 -13.52 -13.02 -17.19
C ALA A 170 -12.20 -13.59 -17.74
N ASN A 171 -11.89 -13.29 -19.00
CA ASN A 171 -10.68 -13.75 -19.69
C ASN A 171 -9.50 -12.77 -19.57
N PHE A 172 -9.66 -11.66 -18.85
CA PHE A 172 -8.56 -10.72 -18.64
C PHE A 172 -7.42 -11.40 -17.88
N SER A 173 -6.22 -11.37 -18.47
CA SER A 173 -5.02 -11.93 -17.86
C SER A 173 -4.51 -10.98 -16.79
N PHE A 174 -4.41 -11.47 -15.56
CA PHE A 174 -3.86 -10.73 -14.44
C PHE A 174 -3.07 -11.68 -13.56
N SER A 175 -1.75 -11.55 -13.64
CA SER A 175 -0.76 -12.37 -12.95
C SER A 175 -0.36 -11.74 -11.61
N LYS A 176 0.40 -12.48 -10.80
CA LYS A 176 1.01 -11.93 -9.58
C LYS A 176 1.97 -10.78 -9.87
N GLY A 177 2.62 -10.78 -11.04
CA GLY A 177 3.48 -9.67 -11.47
C GLY A 177 2.68 -8.41 -11.72
N ASP A 178 1.57 -8.53 -12.45
CA ASP A 178 0.66 -7.40 -12.73
C ASP A 178 0.08 -6.83 -11.43
N TYR A 179 -0.24 -7.70 -10.48
CA TYR A 179 -0.68 -7.31 -9.14
C TYR A 179 0.35 -6.50 -8.36
N ILE A 180 1.61 -6.93 -8.35
CA ILE A 180 2.69 -6.20 -7.66
C ILE A 180 2.89 -4.83 -8.30
N VAL A 181 2.86 -4.76 -9.64
CA VAL A 181 2.95 -3.49 -10.36
C VAL A 181 1.77 -2.60 -10.00
N LYS A 182 0.54 -3.11 -10.07
CA LYS A 182 -0.67 -2.35 -9.70
C LYS A 182 -0.58 -1.80 -8.28
N ALA A 183 -0.26 -2.64 -7.29
CA ALA A 183 -0.08 -2.21 -5.91
C ALA A 183 0.97 -1.10 -5.76
N LEU A 184 2.07 -1.19 -6.51
CA LEU A 184 3.15 -0.23 -6.40
C LEU A 184 2.82 1.11 -7.06
N VAL A 185 2.24 1.10 -8.26
CA VAL A 185 2.13 2.30 -9.10
C VAL A 185 0.72 2.83 -9.29
N GLY A 186 -0.33 2.17 -8.78
CA GLY A 186 -1.71 2.63 -8.91
C GLY A 186 -1.91 4.07 -8.41
N ALA A 187 -1.26 4.44 -7.31
CA ALA A 187 -1.32 5.81 -6.79
C ALA A 187 -0.65 6.86 -7.70
N ILE A 188 0.15 6.44 -8.68
CA ILE A 188 0.94 7.28 -9.60
C ILE A 188 0.32 7.29 -10.99
N ASP A 189 -0.07 6.13 -11.51
CA ASP A 189 -0.54 5.93 -12.87
C ASP A 189 -2.04 5.59 -12.87
N LYS A 190 -2.83 6.56 -13.34
CA LYS A 190 -4.28 6.47 -13.39
C LYS A 190 -4.79 5.37 -14.32
N GLU A 191 -4.06 4.99 -15.37
CA GLU A 191 -4.51 3.91 -16.26
C GLU A 191 -4.41 2.56 -15.56
N ILE A 192 -3.41 2.38 -14.70
CA ILE A 192 -3.22 1.19 -13.87
C ILE A 192 -4.20 1.18 -12.70
N ASP A 193 -4.45 2.35 -12.10
CA ASP A 193 -5.42 2.52 -11.02
C ASP A 193 -6.81 2.02 -11.41
N ILE A 194 -7.36 2.51 -12.53
CA ILE A 194 -8.76 2.26 -12.91
C ILE A 194 -9.06 0.84 -13.42
N ILE A 195 -8.07 -0.07 -13.52
CA ILE A 195 -8.30 -1.40 -14.10
C ILE A 195 -9.26 -2.25 -13.27
N ASN A 196 -9.35 -1.99 -11.96
CA ASN A 196 -10.25 -2.68 -11.02
C ASN A 196 -11.51 -1.86 -10.70
N GLU A 197 -11.78 -0.77 -11.43
CA GLU A 197 -12.93 0.10 -11.24
C GLU A 197 -13.84 0.09 -12.49
N PRO A 198 -15.14 0.43 -12.37
CA PRO A 198 -16.02 0.49 -13.51
C PRO A 198 -15.58 1.61 -14.45
N THR A 199 -15.15 1.26 -15.67
CA THR A 199 -14.89 2.26 -16.69
C THR A 199 -16.21 2.90 -17.11
N ASN A 200 -16.37 4.21 -16.88
CA ASN A 200 -17.35 5.02 -17.62
C ASN A 200 -16.88 5.12 -19.08
N ARG A 201 -16.99 4.03 -19.85
CA ARG A 201 -17.00 4.12 -21.30
C ARG A 201 -18.35 4.71 -21.68
N THR A 202 -18.46 6.03 -21.63
CA THR A 202 -19.49 6.72 -22.42
C THR A 202 -19.25 6.30 -23.86
N ASN A 203 -20.16 5.50 -24.40
CA ASN A 203 -20.27 5.23 -25.81
C ASN A 203 -20.55 6.59 -26.50
N ASN A 204 -19.49 7.32 -26.86
CA ASN A 204 -19.57 8.19 -28.04
C ASN A 204 -19.48 7.26 -29.24
N SER A 205 -20.59 6.55 -29.49
CA SER A 205 -20.91 6.07 -30.82
C SER A 205 -21.38 7.27 -31.62
N ASP A 206 -20.62 7.56 -32.67
CA ASP A 206 -20.89 8.44 -33.80
C ASP A 206 -22.36 8.83 -34.00
N SER A 207 -22.58 10.14 -34.10
CA SER A 207 -23.64 10.76 -34.90
C SER A 207 -23.17 12.15 -35.35
#